data_AF-A0A939LW64-F1
#
_entry.id   AF-A0A939LW64-F1
#
_cell.length_a   1.000
_cell.length_b   1.000
_cell.length_c   1.000
_cell.angle_alpha   90.00
_cell.angle_beta   90.00
_cell.angle_gamma   90.00
#
_symmetry.space_group_name_H-M   'P 1'
#
loop_
_entity.id
_entity.type
_entity.pdbx_description
1 polymer ?
#
loop_
_entity_poly.entity_id
_entity_poly.type
_entity_poly.pdbx_seq_one_letter_code
_entity_poly.pdbx_strand_id
1 'polypeptide(L)'
;MSATIRIKEGLLKRLRESRHIPTEEVQARMIGVDRVTLRRIDKGATPSAAFMAGVAEAFGLGLGEAFDVVEVPSLRAPQPAEQREAVGA
;
A
#
# COMPACT_ATOMS: atom_id res chain seq x y z
N MET A 1 3.03 16.64 5.15
CA MET A 1 2.19 15.44 5.03
C MET A 1 2.67 14.67 3.81
N SER A 2 3.02 13.40 3.98
CA SER A 2 3.29 12.49 2.87
C SER A 2 2.08 11.59 2.66
N ALA A 3 1.86 11.09 1.46
CA ALA A 3 0.80 10.13 1.17
C ALA A 3 1.41 8.82 0.68
N THR A 4 0.74 7.71 0.97
CA THR A 4 1.06 6.39 0.40
C THR A 4 -0.20 5.74 -0.13
N ILE A 5 -0.03 4.75 -0.99
CA ILE A 5 -1.12 3.92 -1.48
C ILE A 5 -1.25 2.69 -0.58
N ARG A 6 -2.48 2.24 -0.32
CA ARG A 6 -2.79 0.94 0.28
C ARG A 6 -3.92 0.26 -0.48
N ILE A 7 -3.97 -1.08 -0.42
CA ILE A 7 -5.14 -1.81 -0.90
C ILE A 7 -6.33 -1.55 0.03
N LYS A 8 -7.55 -1.48 -0.52
CA LYS A 8 -8.74 -1.31 0.30
C LYS A 8 -8.89 -2.47 1.28
N GLU A 9 -9.29 -2.13 2.50
CA GLU A 9 -9.42 -3.11 3.57
C GLU A 9 -10.43 -4.22 3.20
N GLY A 10 -10.01 -5.47 3.46
CA GLY A 10 -10.80 -6.67 3.18
C GLY A 10 -11.06 -6.94 1.69
N LEU A 11 -10.52 -6.14 0.76
CA LEU A 11 -10.76 -6.33 -0.67
C LEU A 11 -10.25 -7.69 -1.14
N LEU A 12 -9.02 -8.08 -0.78
CA LEU A 12 -8.43 -9.36 -1.20
C LEU A 12 -9.25 -10.54 -0.69
N LYS A 13 -9.69 -10.51 0.57
CA LYS A 13 -10.58 -11.54 1.12
C LYS A 13 -11.91 -11.60 0.36
N ARG A 14 -12.56 -10.46 0.12
CA ARG A 14 -13.82 -10.40 -0.64
C ARG A 14 -13.68 -10.93 -2.05
N LEU A 15 -12.61 -10.54 -2.76
CA LEU A 15 -12.33 -11.03 -4.12
C LEU A 15 -12.14 -12.55 -4.13
N ARG A 16 -11.44 -13.07 -3.14
CA ARG A 16 -11.23 -14.51 -2.99
C ARG A 16 -12.55 -15.25 -2.82
N GLU A 17 -13.41 -14.77 -1.93
CA GLU A 17 -14.72 -15.35 -1.67
C GLU A 17 -15.65 -15.24 -2.89
N SER A 18 -15.78 -14.04 -3.48
CA SER A 18 -16.70 -13.81 -4.62
C SER A 18 -16.30 -14.58 -5.88
N ARG A 19 -15.00 -14.76 -6.12
CA ARG A 19 -14.47 -15.47 -7.28
C ARG A 19 -14.22 -16.97 -7.00
N HIS A 20 -14.62 -17.46 -5.82
CA HIS A 20 -14.43 -18.85 -5.40
C HIS A 20 -12.97 -19.31 -5.51
N ILE A 21 -12.02 -18.41 -5.20
CA ILE A 21 -10.60 -18.72 -5.26
C ILE A 21 -10.23 -19.53 -4.01
N PRO A 22 -9.68 -20.75 -4.17
CA PRO A 22 -9.62 -21.70 -3.07
C PRO A 22 -8.58 -21.33 -2.00
N THR A 23 -7.49 -20.66 -2.38
CA THR A 23 -6.41 -20.31 -1.44
C THR A 23 -5.76 -18.98 -1.79
N GLU A 24 -5.09 -18.38 -0.80
CA GLU A 24 -4.23 -17.21 -1.00
C GLU A 24 -3.10 -17.46 -2.02
N GLU A 25 -2.59 -18.69 -2.10
CA GLU A 25 -1.54 -19.07 -3.05
C GLU A 25 -2.02 -18.97 -4.50
N VAL A 26 -3.28 -19.32 -4.75
CA VAL A 26 -3.90 -19.19 -6.08
C VAL A 26 -4.16 -17.72 -6.37
N GLN A 27 -4.70 -16.98 -5.41
CA GLN A 27 -4.94 -15.55 -5.54
C GLN A 27 -3.66 -14.77 -5.85
N ALA A 28 -2.57 -15.06 -5.14
CA ALA A 28 -1.28 -14.41 -5.35
C ALA A 28 -0.75 -14.68 -6.77
N ARG A 29 -0.85 -15.92 -7.24
CA ARG A 29 -0.46 -16.30 -8.60
C ARG A 29 -1.28 -15.61 -9.68
N MET A 30 -2.58 -15.42 -9.48
CA MET A 30 -3.42 -14.66 -10.41
C MET A 30 -2.95 -13.20 -10.55
N ILE A 31 -2.46 -12.59 -9.47
CA ILE A 31 -1.92 -11.22 -9.45
C ILE A 31 -0.47 -11.17 -9.96
N GLY A 32 0.21 -12.32 -10.08
CA GLY A 32 1.62 -12.39 -10.49
C GLY A 32 2.63 -12.16 -9.34
N VAL A 33 2.24 -12.46 -8.10
CA VAL A 33 3.13 -12.35 -6.92
C VAL A 33 3.13 -13.61 -6.07
N ASP A 34 4.03 -13.68 -5.10
CA ASP A 34 4.06 -14.74 -4.09
C ASP A 34 3.05 -14.48 -2.95
N ARG A 35 2.75 -15.54 -2.16
CA ARG A 35 1.80 -15.44 -1.03
C ARG A 35 2.26 -14.48 0.07
N VAL A 36 3.56 -14.35 0.30
CA VAL A 36 4.11 -13.46 1.34
C VAL A 36 3.87 -12.01 0.96
N THR A 37 4.09 -11.65 -0.30
CA THR A 37 3.80 -10.34 -0.88
C THR A 37 2.31 -10.01 -0.77
N LEU A 38 1.43 -10.95 -1.13
CA LEU A 38 -0.02 -10.78 -0.97
C LEU A 38 -0.40 -10.45 0.48
N ARG A 39 0.09 -11.25 1.44
CA ARG A 39 -0.18 -11.03 2.88
C ARG A 39 0.39 -9.74 3.42
N ARG A 40 1.57 -9.34 2.95
CA ARG A 40 2.22 -8.10 3.39
C ARG A 40 1.38 -6.89 2.97
N ILE A 41 0.86 -6.90 1.74
CA ILE A 41 0.01 -5.85 1.21
C ILE A 41 -1.37 -5.86 1.89
N ASP A 42 -1.96 -7.04 2.11
CA ASP A 42 -3.22 -7.20 2.87
C ASP A 42 -3.11 -6.62 4.29
N LYS A 43 -1.92 -6.72 4.92
CA LYS A 43 -1.60 -6.11 6.22
C LYS A 43 -1.29 -4.60 6.15
N GLY A 44 -1.48 -3.95 5.00
CA GLY A 44 -1.36 -2.51 4.84
C GLY A 44 0.02 -2.01 4.40
N ALA A 45 0.91 -2.89 3.92
CA ALA A 45 2.13 -2.43 3.26
C ALA A 45 1.81 -1.75 1.92
N THR A 46 2.68 -0.82 1.52
CA THR A 46 2.55 -0.12 0.24
C THR A 46 2.72 -1.10 -0.93
N PRO A 47 1.74 -1.21 -1.84
CA PRO A 47 1.86 -2.05 -3.02
C PRO A 47 2.82 -1.42 -4.04
N SER A 48 3.50 -2.26 -4.81
CA SER A 48 4.28 -1.81 -5.96
C SER A 48 3.38 -1.53 -7.17
N ALA A 49 3.89 -0.80 -8.17
CA ALA A 49 3.20 -0.60 -9.45
C ALA A 49 2.85 -1.94 -10.13
N ALA A 50 3.77 -2.91 -10.09
CA ALA A 50 3.53 -4.25 -10.65
C ALA A 50 2.38 -4.98 -9.95
N PHE A 51 2.30 -4.91 -8.62
CA PHE A 51 1.19 -5.49 -7.87
C PHE A 51 -0.14 -4.80 -8.23
N MET A 52 -0.15 -3.47 -8.31
CA MET A 52 -1.35 -2.70 -8.69
C MET A 52 -1.85 -3.07 -10.09
N ALA A 53 -0.94 -3.20 -11.06
CA ALA A 53 -1.27 -3.65 -12.41
C ALA A 53 -1.81 -5.09 -12.41
N GLY A 54 -1.19 -6.01 -11.68
CA GLY A 54 -1.65 -7.40 -11.58
C GLY A 54 -3.04 -7.54 -10.95
N VAL A 55 -3.38 -6.71 -9.96
CA VAL A 55 -4.75 -6.67 -9.41
C VAL A 55 -5.76 -6.15 -10.44
N ALA A 56 -5.41 -5.09 -11.16
CA ALA A 56 -6.27 -4.54 -12.20
C ALA A 56 -6.54 -5.55 -13.32
N GLU A 57 -5.50 -6.24 -13.79
CA GLU A 57 -5.60 -7.27 -14.83
C GLU A 57 -6.38 -8.51 -14.34
N ALA A 58 -6.04 -9.04 -13.15
CA ALA A 58 -6.62 -10.28 -12.64
C ALA A 58 -8.11 -10.16 -12.28
N PHE A 59 -8.56 -8.98 -11.85
CA PHE A 59 -9.92 -8.78 -11.32
C PHE A 59 -10.76 -7.76 -12.08
N GLY A 60 -10.18 -7.07 -13.07
CA GLY A 60 -10.87 -6.05 -13.86
C GLY A 60 -11.24 -4.81 -13.05
N LEU A 61 -10.45 -4.47 -12.03
CA LEU A 61 -10.71 -3.34 -11.13
C LEU A 61 -9.91 -2.10 -11.55
N GLY A 62 -10.57 -0.94 -11.49
CA GLY A 62 -9.88 0.35 -11.57
C GLY A 62 -9.03 0.62 -10.34
N LEU A 63 -7.99 1.45 -10.48
CA LEU A 63 -7.10 1.78 -9.36
C LEU A 63 -7.85 2.45 -8.19
N GLY A 64 -8.79 3.36 -8.48
CA GLY A 64 -9.62 3.99 -7.44
C GLY A 64 -10.65 3.04 -6.79
N GLU A 65 -10.93 1.91 -7.42
CA GLU A 65 -11.80 0.87 -6.86
C GLU A 65 -11.01 -0.02 -5.90
N ALA A 66 -9.76 -0.34 -6.24
CA ALA A 66 -8.93 -1.29 -5.53
C ALA A 66 -8.04 -0.68 -4.44
N PHE A 67 -7.68 0.60 -4.54
CA PHE A 67 -6.67 1.23 -3.69
C PHE A 67 -7.16 2.56 -3.09
N ASP A 68 -6.65 2.86 -1.90
CA ASP A 68 -6.85 4.13 -1.20
C ASP A 68 -5.52 4.89 -1.11
N VAL A 69 -5.60 6.22 -1.21
CA VAL A 69 -4.51 7.12 -0.84
C VAL A 69 -4.66 7.43 0.64
N VAL A 70 -3.69 7.01 1.44
CA VAL A 70 -3.68 7.22 2.89
C VAL A 70 -2.60 8.21 3.28
N GLU A 71 -2.93 9.09 4.21
CA GLU A 71 -1.97 10.04 4.77
C GLU A 71 -1.00 9.31 5.69
N VAL A 72 0.27 9.70 5.59
CA VAL A 72 1.35 9.22 6.45
C VAL A 72 1.91 10.44 7.19
N PRO A 73 1.97 10.41 8.53
CA PRO A 73 2.64 11.44 9.31
C PRO A 73 4.09 11.57 8.83
N SER A 74 4.44 12.72 8.28
CA SER A 74 5.83 13.02 7.95
C SER A 74 6.56 13.29 9.27
N LEU A 75 7.50 12.42 9.65
CA LEU A 75 8.44 12.65 10.75
C LEU A 75 9.36 13.81 10.36
N ARG A 76 8.91 15.06 10.50
CA ARG A 76 9.83 16.20 10.55
C ARG A 76 10.58 16.09 11.87
N ALA A 77 11.89 15.88 11.82
CA ALA A 77 12.75 16.13 12.96
C ALA A 77 12.53 17.59 13.41
N PRO A 78 12.46 17.88 14.72
CA PRO A 78 12.51 19.26 15.17
C PRO A 78 13.81 19.88 14.66
N GLN A 79 13.71 20.96 13.90
CA GLN A 79 14.88 21.79 13.57
C GLN A 79 15.45 22.28 14.91
N PRO A 80 16.75 22.13 15.17
CA PRO A 80 17.37 22.79 16.31
C PRO A 80 17.12 24.29 16.18
N ALA A 81 16.36 24.84 17.14
CA ALA A 81 16.30 26.27 17.34
C ALA A 81 17.71 26.77 17.69
N GLU A 82 18.05 27.96 17.19
CA GLU A 82 19.15 28.82 17.67
C GLU A 82 20.60 28.39 17.36
N GLN A 83 21.03 28.69 16.13
CA GLN A 83 22.38 29.23 15.90
C GLN A 83 22.25 30.61 15.25
N ARG A 84 21.68 31.56 15.99
CA ARG A 84 21.76 32.99 15.68
C ARG A 84 21.78 33.77 16.99
N GLU A 85 22.94 33.80 17.63
CA GLU A 85 23.46 34.97 18.36
C GLU A 85 24.78 34.60 19.04
N ALA A 86 25.87 34.70 18.28
CA ALA A 86 27.21 34.91 18.81
C ALA A 86 28.03 35.66 17.76
N VAL A 87 27.56 36.84 17.37
CA VAL A 87 28.38 37.87 16.74
C VAL A 87 28.08 39.18 17.46
N GLY A 88 29.03 39.61 18.29
CA GLY A 88 29.15 41.00 18.72
C GLY A 88 28.74 41.29 20.16
N ALA A 89 29.71 41.27 21.08
CA ALA A 89 29.99 42.33 22.05
C ALA A 89 31.34 42.05 22.72
#